data_AF-A0A3M6B8V8-F1
#
_entry.id   AF-A0A3M6B8V8-F1
#
_cell.length_a   1.000
_cell.length_b   1.000
_cell.length_c   1.000
_cell.angle_alpha   90.00
_cell.angle_beta   90.00
_cell.angle_gamma   90.00
#
_symmetry.space_group_name_H-M   'P 1'
#
loop_
_entity.id
_entity.type
_entity.pdbx_description
1 polymer ?
#
loop_
_entity_poly.entity_id
_entity_poly.type
_entity_poly.pdbx_seq_one_letter_code
_entity_poly.pdbx_strand_id
1 'polypeptide(L)'
;LKKGIKYDHSLMHNDFHPYYVRVGDKWTKIDYSQHPDTWMKPLVRGEETDLVEIPANWYLDDLPPMMFIKKAPNSHGFVNPRHLEEMWRDQFDWVYREHEHAVFTMTIHPDVSGRPQVLLMLERLIEHIQSHAGVKFVTFDEIADDFVRRNPRTR
;
A
#
# COMPACT_ATOMS: atom_id res chain seq x y z
N LEU A 1 0.75 17.14 9.35
CA LEU A 1 0.15 17.75 10.56
C LEU A 1 -0.30 19.22 10.40
N LYS A 2 0.52 20.18 9.92
CA LYS A 2 0.17 21.63 9.91
C LYS A 2 -1.14 22.05 9.20
N LYS A 3 -1.80 21.14 8.46
CA LYS A 3 -3.07 21.38 7.76
C LYS A 3 -4.18 20.39 8.16
N GLY A 4 -4.05 19.69 9.29
CA GLY A 4 -5.01 18.66 9.71
C GLY A 4 -4.86 17.30 9.02
N ILE A 5 -3.83 17.12 8.19
CA ILE A 5 -3.50 15.81 7.58
C ILE A 5 -3.10 14.85 8.70
N LYS A 6 -3.93 13.82 8.90
CA LYS A 6 -3.81 12.76 9.92
C LYS A 6 -2.99 11.57 9.42
N TYR A 7 -3.20 11.18 8.17
CA TYR A 7 -2.54 10.03 7.56
C TYR A 7 -2.05 10.32 6.14
N ASP A 8 -1.18 9.44 5.65
CA ASP A 8 -0.72 9.34 4.27
C ASP A 8 -0.97 7.92 3.72
N HIS A 9 -1.06 7.80 2.40
CA HIS A 9 -1.21 6.53 1.67
C HIS A 9 -0.33 6.60 0.41
N SER A 10 0.98 6.53 0.61
CA SER A 10 1.97 6.70 -0.46
C SER A 10 3.28 5.96 -0.19
N LEU A 11 3.56 5.60 1.06
CA LEU A 11 4.79 4.95 1.48
C LEU A 11 4.60 3.43 1.63
N MET A 12 5.71 2.70 1.56
CA MET A 12 5.71 1.23 1.45
C MET A 12 6.65 0.56 2.47
N HIS A 13 6.83 1.14 3.66
CA HIS A 13 7.70 0.51 4.68
C HIS A 13 7.07 -0.74 5.31
N ASN A 14 5.76 -0.93 5.14
CA ASN A 14 4.99 -2.08 5.59
C ASN A 14 3.90 -2.39 4.53
N ASP A 15 3.11 -3.44 4.73
CA ASP A 15 2.11 -3.92 3.76
C ASP A 15 0.66 -3.76 4.26
N PHE A 16 0.28 -4.49 5.30
CA PHE A 16 -1.11 -4.64 5.78
C PHE A 16 -1.30 -4.09 7.20
N HIS A 17 -0.31 -3.36 7.72
CA HIS A 17 -0.34 -2.78 9.06
C HIS A 17 0.07 -1.31 8.98
N PRO A 18 -0.80 -0.37 9.43
CA PRO A 18 -0.42 1.03 9.53
C PRO A 18 0.73 1.24 10.52
N TYR A 19 1.46 2.35 10.35
CA TYR A 19 2.59 2.69 11.21
C TYR A 19 2.82 4.21 11.28
N TYR A 20 3.63 4.66 12.24
CA TYR A 20 4.05 6.06 12.31
C TYR A 20 5.26 6.32 11.41
N VAL A 21 5.16 7.32 10.53
CA VAL A 21 6.18 7.62 9.53
C VAL A 21 7.42 8.23 10.18
N ARG A 22 8.61 7.72 9.83
CA ARG A 22 9.88 8.35 10.18
C ARG A 22 10.24 9.49 9.23
N VAL A 23 10.87 10.52 9.76
CA VAL A 23 11.50 11.60 9.00
C VAL A 23 13.01 11.60 9.26
N GLY A 24 13.79 11.90 8.22
CA GLY A 24 15.24 12.05 8.35
C GLY A 24 16.03 10.76 8.16
N ASP A 25 15.41 9.69 7.65
CA ASP A 25 16.14 8.51 7.15
C ASP A 25 17.18 8.96 6.10
N LYS A 26 18.42 8.45 6.21
CA LYS A 26 19.55 8.81 5.34
C LYS A 26 20.28 7.57 4.86
N TRP A 27 20.73 7.60 3.61
CA TRP A 27 21.59 6.56 3.02
C TRP A 27 22.71 7.18 2.21
N THR A 28 23.80 6.43 2.06
CA THR A 28 24.93 6.82 1.21
C THR A 28 24.74 6.18 -0.17
N LYS A 29 24.70 7.00 -1.22
CA LYS A 29 24.60 6.50 -2.60
C LYS A 29 25.93 5.92 -3.05
N ILE A 30 25.87 4.92 -3.92
CA ILE A 30 27.05 4.37 -4.58
C ILE A 30 27.69 5.47 -5.43
N ASP A 31 29.00 5.64 -5.29
CA ASP A 31 29.82 6.50 -6.14
C ASP A 31 31.02 5.69 -6.65
N TYR A 32 30.97 5.32 -7.93
CA TYR A 32 32.00 4.50 -8.58
C TYR A 32 33.32 5.24 -8.81
N SER A 33 33.37 6.55 -8.59
CA SER A 33 34.63 7.31 -8.64
C SER A 33 35.45 7.20 -7.35
N GLN A 34 34.88 6.64 -6.28
CA GLN A 34 35.50 6.53 -4.96
C GLN A 34 35.71 5.07 -4.54
N HIS A 35 36.59 4.88 -3.55
CA HIS A 35 36.78 3.57 -2.93
C HIS A 35 35.47 3.08 -2.28
N PRO A 36 35.09 1.79 -2.37
CA PRO A 36 33.81 1.29 -1.86
C PRO A 36 33.48 1.63 -0.40
N ASP A 37 34.49 1.73 0.47
CA ASP A 37 34.31 2.07 1.89
C ASP A 37 33.62 3.42 2.11
N THR A 38 33.62 4.31 1.12
CA THR A 38 32.93 5.60 1.24
C THR A 38 31.42 5.45 1.24
N TRP A 39 30.88 4.41 0.59
CA TRP A 39 29.44 4.18 0.42
C TRP A 39 28.92 2.82 0.93
N MET A 40 29.78 1.86 1.27
CA MET A 40 29.39 0.62 1.96
C MET A 40 29.02 0.89 3.44
N LYS A 41 27.93 1.63 3.64
CA LYS A 41 27.42 2.06 4.95
C LYS A 41 25.94 1.71 5.06
N PRO A 42 25.45 1.34 6.26
CA PRO A 42 24.04 1.07 6.45
C PRO A 42 23.19 2.34 6.27
N LEU A 43 21.91 2.15 5.98
CA LEU A 43 20.91 3.20 6.15
C LEU A 43 20.83 3.59 7.62
N VAL A 44 20.77 4.90 7.89
CA VAL A 44 20.57 5.45 9.24
C VAL A 44 19.12 5.89 9.34
N ARG A 45 18.37 5.26 10.25
CA ARG A 45 16.97 5.61 10.53
C ARG A 45 16.91 6.98 11.23
N GLY A 46 15.94 7.78 10.84
CA GLY A 46 15.57 9.02 11.51
C GLY A 46 14.57 8.77 12.65
N GLU A 47 13.72 9.74 12.89
CA GLU A 47 12.81 9.77 14.05
C GLU A 47 11.35 9.64 13.62
N GLU A 48 10.53 8.92 14.39
CA GLU A 48 9.09 8.77 14.15
C GLU A 48 8.31 10.06 14.41
N THR A 49 7.43 10.39 13.47
CA THR A 49 6.47 11.50 13.54
C THR A 49 5.08 11.00 13.94
N ASP A 50 4.13 11.90 14.12
CA ASP A 50 2.72 11.52 14.38
C ASP A 50 1.91 11.30 13.09
N LEU A 51 2.55 11.33 11.91
CA LEU A 51 1.88 11.01 10.65
C LEU A 51 1.70 9.49 10.56
N VAL A 52 0.45 9.04 10.44
CA VAL A 52 0.14 7.62 10.21
C VAL A 52 0.29 7.31 8.72
N GLU A 53 1.02 6.27 8.37
CA GLU A 53 0.94 5.67 7.05
C GLU A 53 -0.10 4.54 7.07
N ILE A 54 -1.01 4.56 6.11
CA ILE A 54 -1.77 3.39 5.69
C ILE A 54 -1.11 2.93 4.38
N PRO A 55 -0.39 1.80 4.34
CA PRO A 55 0.62 1.59 3.29
C PRO A 55 0.04 1.54 1.88
N ALA A 56 0.67 2.25 0.95
CA ALA A 56 0.49 2.00 -0.47
C ALA A 56 1.15 0.68 -0.86
N ASN A 57 0.64 0.02 -1.91
CA ASN A 57 1.21 -1.24 -2.37
C ASN A 57 1.00 -1.41 -3.88
N TRP A 58 2.08 -1.53 -4.65
CA TRP A 58 2.00 -1.76 -6.10
C TRP A 58 1.30 -3.08 -6.47
N TYR A 59 1.29 -4.06 -5.57
CA TYR A 59 0.56 -5.32 -5.76
C TYR A 59 -0.95 -5.19 -5.53
N LEU A 60 -1.43 -4.03 -5.05
CA LEU A 60 -2.83 -3.69 -4.85
C LEU A 60 -3.18 -2.34 -5.53
N ASP A 61 -2.58 -2.09 -6.69
CA ASP A 61 -2.86 -0.95 -7.56
C ASP A 61 -3.29 -1.43 -8.97
N ASP A 62 -4.47 -0.96 -9.43
CA ASP A 62 -5.03 -1.36 -10.72
C ASP A 62 -4.32 -0.73 -11.93
N LEU A 63 -3.69 0.44 -11.75
CA LEU A 63 -3.26 1.28 -12.87
C LEU A 63 -2.06 0.72 -13.63
N PRO A 64 -0.91 0.43 -12.97
CA PRO A 64 0.27 -0.06 -13.69
C PRO A 64 0.01 -1.31 -14.54
N PRO A 65 -0.68 -2.37 -14.08
CA PRO A 65 -0.89 -3.57 -14.89
C PRO A 65 -1.89 -3.39 -16.03
N MET A 66 -2.91 -2.53 -15.86
CA MET A 66 -4.10 -2.49 -16.72
C MET A 66 -4.33 -1.18 -17.49
N MET A 67 -3.50 -0.14 -17.29
CA MET A 67 -3.52 1.07 -18.12
C MET A 67 -2.38 1.08 -19.14
N PHE A 68 -2.73 1.12 -20.44
CA PHE A 68 -1.74 1.31 -21.49
C PHE A 68 -1.38 2.80 -21.67
N ILE A 69 -0.11 3.14 -21.45
CA ILE A 69 0.43 4.50 -21.51
C ILE A 69 1.55 4.56 -22.56
N LYS A 70 1.22 5.02 -23.77
CA LYS A 70 2.14 5.08 -24.93
C LYS A 70 3.50 5.76 -24.67
N LYS A 71 3.53 6.75 -23.77
CA LYS A 71 4.73 7.55 -23.47
C LYS A 71 5.59 6.97 -22.35
N ALA A 72 5.16 5.88 -21.70
CA ALA A 72 5.89 5.24 -20.63
C ALA A 72 6.58 3.97 -21.15
N PRO A 73 7.93 3.89 -21.14
CA PRO A 73 8.64 2.71 -21.64
C PRO A 73 8.39 1.45 -20.79
N ASN A 74 7.99 1.61 -19.53
CA ASN A 74 7.58 0.55 -18.62
C ASN A 74 6.05 0.32 -18.59
N SER A 75 5.33 0.83 -19.59
CA SER A 75 3.87 0.63 -19.67
C SER A 75 3.52 -0.85 -19.80
N HIS A 76 2.56 -1.31 -19.01
CA HIS A 76 1.78 -2.49 -19.32
C HIS A 76 0.46 -2.07 -19.97
N GLY A 77 -0.68 -2.54 -19.45
CA GLY A 77 -2.02 -2.21 -19.98
C GLY A 77 -2.82 -3.40 -20.50
N PHE A 78 -2.20 -4.58 -20.54
CA PHE A 78 -2.79 -5.79 -21.13
C PHE A 78 -2.72 -7.00 -20.20
N VAL A 79 -2.39 -6.79 -18.92
CA VAL A 79 -2.48 -7.87 -17.92
C VAL A 79 -3.95 -8.24 -17.76
N ASN A 80 -4.24 -9.54 -17.76
CA ASN A 80 -5.60 -10.05 -17.66
C ASN A 80 -6.18 -9.72 -16.26
N PRO A 81 -7.35 -9.06 -16.17
CA PRO A 81 -7.97 -8.75 -14.88
C PRO A 81 -8.23 -10.00 -14.02
N ARG A 82 -8.46 -11.18 -14.62
CA ARG A 82 -8.63 -12.42 -13.84
C ARG A 82 -7.37 -12.84 -13.10
N HIS A 83 -6.19 -12.65 -13.67
CA HIS A 83 -4.94 -12.95 -12.96
C HIS A 83 -4.67 -11.93 -11.85
N LEU A 84 -5.04 -10.66 -12.07
CA LEU A 84 -4.93 -9.64 -11.03
C LEU A 84 -5.88 -9.94 -9.87
N GLU A 85 -7.11 -10.36 -10.17
CA GLU A 85 -8.09 -10.84 -9.19
C GLU A 85 -7.54 -11.97 -8.34
N GLU A 86 -7.00 -13.01 -8.98
CA GLU A 86 -6.40 -14.16 -8.30
C GLU A 86 -5.30 -13.70 -7.33
N MET A 87 -4.39 -12.84 -7.78
CA MET A 87 -3.33 -12.29 -6.94
C MET A 87 -3.85 -11.43 -5.78
N TRP A 88 -4.93 -10.67 -5.98
CA TRP A 88 -5.53 -9.86 -4.91
C TRP A 88 -6.28 -10.72 -3.90
N ARG A 89 -6.96 -11.78 -4.35
CA ARG A 89 -7.58 -12.79 -3.48
C ARG A 89 -6.55 -13.57 -2.68
N ASP A 90 -5.45 -14.00 -3.30
CA ASP A 90 -4.38 -14.72 -2.63
C ASP A 90 -3.73 -13.88 -1.52
N GLN A 91 -3.52 -12.58 -1.78
CA GLN A 91 -3.04 -11.64 -0.75
C GLN A 91 -4.03 -11.53 0.41
N PHE A 92 -5.33 -11.36 0.11
CA PHE A 92 -6.37 -11.29 1.14
C PHE A 92 -6.44 -12.59 1.97
N ASP A 93 -6.46 -13.76 1.31
CA ASP A 93 -6.59 -15.06 1.97
C ASP A 93 -5.41 -15.34 2.90
N TRP A 94 -4.20 -14.98 2.46
CA TRP A 94 -3.01 -15.08 3.30
C TRP A 94 -3.11 -14.14 4.51
N VAL A 95 -3.46 -12.87 4.30
CA VAL A 95 -3.60 -11.89 5.39
C VAL A 95 -4.66 -12.33 6.40
N TYR A 96 -5.82 -12.78 5.91
CA TYR A 96 -6.93 -13.25 6.74
C TYR A 96 -6.55 -14.49 7.57
N ARG A 97 -5.72 -15.38 7.02
CA ARG A 97 -5.25 -16.58 7.72
C ARG A 97 -4.22 -16.26 8.81
N GLU A 98 -3.30 -15.33 8.53
CA GLU A 98 -2.11 -15.09 9.37
C GLU A 98 -2.29 -13.95 10.39
N HIS A 99 -3.22 -13.02 10.15
CA HIS A 99 -3.38 -11.84 10.98
C HIS A 99 -4.78 -11.73 11.59
N GLU A 100 -4.84 -11.65 12.92
CA GLU A 100 -6.08 -11.34 13.65
C GLU A 100 -6.57 -9.90 13.40
N HIS A 101 -5.64 -8.99 13.07
CA HIS A 101 -5.92 -7.59 12.75
C HIS A 101 -5.00 -7.12 11.63
N ALA A 102 -5.58 -6.70 10.52
CA ALA A 102 -4.87 -6.12 9.39
C ALA A 102 -5.77 -5.09 8.67
N VAL A 103 -5.14 -4.23 7.88
CA VAL A 103 -5.84 -3.36 6.92
C VAL A 103 -5.52 -3.84 5.51
N PHE A 104 -6.56 -4.12 4.73
CA PHE A 104 -6.42 -4.55 3.35
C PHE A 104 -6.98 -3.46 2.43
N THR A 105 -6.11 -2.56 1.99
CA THR A 105 -6.48 -1.38 1.21
C THR A 105 -6.08 -1.53 -0.25
N MET A 106 -7.02 -1.30 -1.16
CA MET A 106 -6.81 -1.36 -2.60
C MET A 106 -6.83 0.04 -3.21
N THR A 107 -5.83 0.37 -4.01
CA THR A 107 -5.82 1.60 -4.82
C THR A 107 -6.45 1.28 -6.18
N ILE A 108 -7.51 2.01 -6.50
CA ILE A 108 -8.21 1.87 -7.79
C ILE A 108 -8.41 3.24 -8.42
N HIS A 109 -8.45 3.26 -9.75
CA HIS A 109 -8.64 4.47 -10.52
C HIS A 109 -9.89 4.36 -11.40
N PRO A 110 -10.76 5.38 -11.48
CA PRO A 110 -11.92 5.35 -12.38
C PRO A 110 -11.51 5.12 -13.84
N ASP A 111 -10.29 5.54 -14.22
CA ASP A 111 -9.69 5.33 -15.53
C ASP A 111 -9.59 3.84 -15.93
N VAL A 112 -9.39 2.96 -14.94
CA VAL A 112 -9.16 1.52 -15.10
C VAL A 112 -10.30 0.70 -14.48
N SER A 113 -10.54 0.86 -13.18
CA SER A 113 -11.62 0.17 -12.46
C SER A 113 -13.03 0.59 -12.87
N GLY A 114 -13.19 1.66 -13.67
CA GLY A 114 -14.45 1.97 -14.35
C GLY A 114 -14.72 1.15 -15.61
N ARG A 115 -13.79 0.28 -16.05
CA ARG A 115 -13.93 -0.52 -17.27
C ARG A 115 -14.68 -1.84 -17.00
N PRO A 116 -15.58 -2.30 -17.89
CA PRO A 116 -16.45 -3.46 -17.62
C PRO A 116 -15.74 -4.73 -17.14
N GLN A 117 -14.60 -5.09 -17.74
CA GLN A 117 -13.85 -6.27 -17.35
C GLN A 117 -13.23 -6.18 -15.93
N VAL A 118 -12.94 -4.96 -15.47
CA VAL A 118 -12.41 -4.70 -14.12
C VAL A 118 -13.57 -4.51 -13.14
N LEU A 119 -14.70 -3.95 -13.55
CA LEU A 119 -15.92 -3.94 -12.73
C LEU A 119 -16.32 -5.37 -12.34
N LEU A 120 -16.36 -6.30 -13.30
CA LEU A 120 -16.64 -7.71 -13.02
C LEU A 120 -15.57 -8.35 -12.10
N MET A 121 -14.32 -7.91 -12.17
CA MET A 121 -13.23 -8.34 -11.28
C MET A 121 -13.51 -7.91 -9.83
N LEU A 122 -13.86 -6.63 -9.66
CA LEU A 122 -14.16 -6.03 -8.36
C LEU A 122 -15.42 -6.63 -7.73
N GLU A 123 -16.47 -6.90 -8.50
CA GLU A 123 -17.67 -7.58 -7.99
C GLU A 123 -17.32 -8.92 -7.32
N ARG A 124 -16.60 -9.80 -8.01
CA ARG A 124 -16.17 -11.10 -7.46
C ARG A 124 -15.26 -10.96 -6.26
N LEU A 125 -14.33 -9.99 -6.30
CA LEU A 125 -13.40 -9.77 -5.19
C LEU A 125 -14.12 -9.25 -3.94
N ILE A 126 -15.05 -8.31 -4.10
CA ILE A 126 -15.87 -7.79 -3.01
C ILE A 126 -16.73 -8.90 -2.41
N GLU A 127 -17.39 -9.72 -3.25
CA GLU A 127 -18.17 -10.88 -2.79
C GLU A 127 -17.31 -11.87 -1.99
N HIS A 128 -16.10 -12.18 -2.48
CA HIS A 128 -15.15 -13.03 -1.77
C HIS A 128 -14.77 -12.44 -0.42
N ILE A 129 -14.31 -11.18 -0.37
CA ILE A 129 -13.90 -10.51 0.87
C ILE A 129 -15.06 -10.43 1.87
N GLN A 130 -16.28 -10.09 1.42
CA GLN A 130 -17.46 -9.99 2.29
C GLN A 130 -17.92 -11.32 2.88
N SER A 131 -17.55 -12.45 2.27
CA SER A 131 -17.90 -13.78 2.79
C SER A 131 -17.12 -14.17 4.06
N HIS A 132 -16.11 -13.40 4.46
CA HIS A 132 -15.23 -13.70 5.59
C HIS A 132 -15.70 -12.99 6.87
N ALA A 133 -15.76 -13.74 7.98
CA ALA A 133 -16.17 -13.20 9.27
C ALA A 133 -15.16 -12.17 9.80
N GLY A 134 -15.64 -11.11 10.44
CA GLY A 134 -14.78 -10.06 11.01
C GLY A 134 -14.33 -8.97 10.03
N VAL A 135 -14.57 -9.15 8.73
CA VAL A 135 -14.32 -8.11 7.72
C VAL A 135 -15.24 -6.91 7.92
N LYS A 136 -14.68 -5.70 7.78
CA LYS A 136 -15.39 -4.44 7.80
C LYS A 136 -14.87 -3.52 6.70
N PHE A 137 -15.78 -3.02 5.87
CA PHE A 137 -15.47 -1.97 4.89
C PHE A 137 -15.54 -0.63 5.59
N VAL A 138 -14.45 0.13 5.53
CA VAL A 138 -14.27 1.40 6.22
C VAL A 138 -13.51 2.39 5.33
N THR A 139 -13.57 3.66 5.69
CA THR A 139 -12.75 4.70 5.08
C THR A 139 -11.32 4.66 5.63
N PHE A 140 -10.37 5.24 4.89
CA PHE A 140 -9.00 5.41 5.37
C PHE A 140 -8.93 6.29 6.63
N ASP A 141 -9.84 7.25 6.77
CA ASP A 141 -9.90 8.11 7.95
C ASP A 141 -10.24 7.32 9.22
N GLU A 142 -11.20 6.39 9.13
CA GLU A 142 -11.55 5.45 10.21
C GLU A 142 -10.41 4.48 10.53
N ILE A 143 -9.67 4.01 9.52
CA ILE A 143 -8.46 3.18 9.73
C ILE A 143 -7.43 3.95 10.55
N ALA A 144 -7.17 5.21 10.19
CA ALA A 144 -6.20 6.04 10.90
C ALA A 144 -6.63 6.31 12.35
N ASP A 145 -7.91 6.59 12.60
CA ASP A 145 -8.44 6.78 13.95
C ASP A 145 -8.34 5.50 14.80
N ASP A 146 -8.70 4.35 14.22
CA ASP A 146 -8.59 3.07 14.90
C ASP A 146 -7.13 2.73 15.23
N PHE A 147 -6.21 2.96 14.29
CA PHE A 147 -4.78 2.72 14.51
C PHE A 147 -4.21 3.57 15.66
N VAL A 148 -4.49 4.88 15.68
CA VAL A 148 -4.01 5.79 16.74
C VAL A 148 -4.58 5.38 18.09
N ARG A 149 -5.85 4.98 18.15
CA ARG A 149 -6.48 4.49 19.38
C ARG A 149 -5.83 3.20 19.88
N ARG A 150 -5.49 2.26 19.00
CA ARG A 150 -4.84 0.98 19.35
C ARG A 150 -3.37 1.16 19.73
N ASN A 151 -2.69 2.12 19.13
CA ASN A 151 -1.25 2.34 19.26
C ASN A 151 -0.96 3.79 19.71
N PRO A 152 -1.42 4.18 20.91
CA PRO A 152 -1.20 5.54 21.41
C PRO A 152 0.29 5.79 21.64
N ARG A 153 0.80 6.93 21.18
CA ARG A 153 2.16 7.36 21.52
C ARG A 153 2.17 7.99 22.91
N THR A 154 3.04 7.49 23.78
CA THR A 154 3.43 8.21 25.00
C THR A 154 4.46 9.26 24.60
N ARG A 155 4.18 10.53 24.90
CA ARG A 155 5.13 11.64 24.72
C ARG A 155 5.91 11.88 26.00
#